data_AF-A0A0Q9CXV1-F1
#
_entry.id   AF-A0A0Q9CXV1-F1
#
_cell.length_a   1.000
_cell.length_b   1.000
_cell.length_c   1.000
_cell.angle_alpha   90.00
_cell.angle_beta   90.00
_cell.angle_gamma   90.00
#
_symmetry.space_group_name_H-M   'P 1'
#
loop_
_entity.id
_entity.type
_entity.pdbx_description
1 polymer ?
#
loop_
_entity_poly.entity_id
_entity_poly.type
_entity_poly.pdbx_seq_one_letter_code
_entity_poly.pdbx_strand_id
1 'polypeptide(L)'
;MGAAGALLGCNPSSAPETLGAVRYPTDAQIASALEAQFASDRHSAAARDLIRTLGGDKGKLRYQIHQVIYRQGAYEARYDAVLVMGQPGVQSLQALYASMIPEAERTKLPQATLEVYETWLKQQAASLQKTSAPQAQALVSTLDLLGKCYRDKEAGAEVTVMQGLGALISPERKGLVAEKLALPDTTAHCLPA
;
A
#
# COMPACT_ATOMS: atom_id res chain seq x y z
N MET A 1 54.25 -29.79 29.52
CA MET A 1 54.01 -29.54 28.08
C MET A 1 52.86 -30.43 27.65
N GLY A 2 51.75 -29.85 27.20
CA GLY A 2 50.55 -30.56 26.78
C GLY A 2 49.44 -29.55 26.50
N ALA A 3 49.14 -29.36 25.21
CA ALA A 3 48.40 -28.24 24.67
C ALA A 3 46.91 -28.26 25.03
N ALA A 4 46.39 -27.13 25.51
CA ALA A 4 44.97 -26.83 25.52
C ALA A 4 44.57 -26.31 24.12
N GLY A 5 43.78 -27.10 23.40
CA GLY A 5 43.16 -26.68 22.14
C GLY A 5 42.06 -25.67 22.42
N ALA A 6 42.32 -24.40 22.13
CA ALA A 6 41.30 -23.38 22.08
C ALA A 6 40.54 -23.47 20.75
N LEU A 7 39.26 -23.80 20.83
CA LEU A 7 38.29 -23.64 19.74
C LEU A 7 38.15 -22.15 19.45
N LEU A 8 38.87 -21.66 18.44
CA LEU A 8 38.64 -20.33 17.89
C LEU A 8 37.29 -20.36 17.18
N GLY A 9 36.30 -19.76 17.84
CA GLY A 9 34.98 -19.52 17.27
C GLY A 9 35.08 -18.74 15.96
N CYS A 10 34.21 -19.07 15.03
CA CYS A 10 33.93 -18.27 13.84
C CYS A 10 33.36 -16.93 14.29
N ASN A 11 34.25 -15.96 14.51
CA ASN A 11 33.88 -14.56 14.51
C ASN A 11 33.38 -14.25 13.08
N PRO A 12 32.21 -13.63 12.88
CA PRO A 12 31.87 -13.05 11.59
C PRO A 12 32.84 -11.88 11.38
N SER A 13 34.01 -12.19 10.82
CA SER A 13 35.00 -11.21 10.41
C SER A 13 34.30 -10.17 9.55
N SER A 14 34.32 -8.95 10.08
CA SER A 14 34.28 -7.70 9.34
C SER A 14 34.83 -7.91 7.94
N ALA A 15 33.95 -7.79 6.95
CA ALA A 15 34.33 -7.90 5.55
C ALA A 15 35.46 -6.91 5.23
N PRO A 16 36.49 -7.33 4.48
CA PRO A 16 37.58 -6.44 4.11
C PRO A 16 37.08 -5.34 3.19
N GLU A 17 37.42 -4.09 3.52
CA GLU A 17 37.28 -2.91 2.65
C GLU A 17 38.20 -3.07 1.44
N THR A 18 37.71 -3.71 0.38
CA THR A 18 38.45 -3.83 -0.88
C THR A 18 37.51 -3.57 -2.06
N LEU A 19 37.83 -2.52 -2.84
CA LEU A 19 37.17 -2.01 -4.06
C LEU A 19 35.82 -1.32 -3.85
N GLY A 20 35.83 0.01 -3.67
CA GLY A 20 34.70 0.92 -3.95
C GLY A 20 33.31 0.37 -3.61
N ALA A 21 33.12 -0.12 -2.39
CA ALA A 21 31.90 -0.81 -2.01
C ALA A 21 30.69 0.13 -2.13
N VAL A 22 29.77 -0.19 -3.04
CA VAL A 22 28.49 0.52 -3.15
C VAL A 22 27.76 0.37 -1.83
N ARG A 23 27.56 1.47 -1.12
CA ARG A 23 26.83 1.50 0.15
C ARG A 23 25.34 1.66 -0.13
N TYR A 24 24.61 0.54 -0.07
CA TYR A 24 23.17 0.53 -0.25
C TYR A 24 22.45 1.29 0.88
N PRO A 25 21.39 2.05 0.56
CA PRO A 25 20.52 2.63 1.57
C PRO A 25 19.74 1.54 2.30
N THR A 26 19.40 1.80 3.55
CA THR A 26 18.56 0.89 4.34
C THR A 26 17.09 1.00 3.94
N ASP A 27 16.32 -0.05 4.22
CA ASP A 27 14.88 -0.07 3.96
C ASP A 27 14.13 1.11 4.60
N ALA A 28 14.52 1.50 5.81
CA ALA A 28 13.95 2.66 6.49
C ALA A 28 14.23 3.97 5.74
N GLN A 29 15.42 4.12 5.16
CA GLN A 29 15.78 5.31 4.39
C GLN A 29 15.02 5.36 3.06
N ILE A 30 14.87 4.21 2.39
CA ILE A 30 14.08 4.10 1.16
C ILE A 30 12.60 4.37 1.46
N ALA A 31 12.04 3.74 2.48
CA ALA A 31 10.64 3.94 2.90
C ALA A 31 10.36 5.41 3.22
N SER A 32 11.26 6.08 3.97
CA SER A 32 11.13 7.51 4.26
C SER A 32 11.12 8.38 2.99
N ALA A 33 11.97 8.06 2.00
CA ALA A 33 11.97 8.77 0.72
C ALA A 33 10.67 8.54 -0.08
N LEU A 34 10.15 7.30 -0.07
CA LEU A 34 8.89 6.94 -0.71
C LEU A 34 7.69 7.64 -0.05
N GLU A 35 7.67 7.69 1.29
CA GLU A 35 6.66 8.41 2.07
C GLU A 35 6.67 9.91 1.73
N ALA A 36 7.86 10.53 1.72
CA ALA A 36 8.02 11.94 1.38
C ALA A 36 7.55 12.23 -0.05
N GLN A 37 7.87 11.35 -1.00
CA GLN A 37 7.41 11.48 -2.38
C GLN A 37 5.89 11.36 -2.49
N PHE A 38 5.28 10.37 -1.82
CA PHE A 38 3.83 10.20 -1.83
C PHE A 38 3.10 11.39 -1.19
N ALA A 39 3.67 11.97 -0.14
CA ALA A 39 3.13 13.15 0.53
C ALA A 39 3.23 14.43 -0.32
N SER A 40 4.30 14.58 -1.10
CA SER A 40 4.57 15.76 -1.91
C SER A 40 3.93 15.71 -3.31
N ASP A 41 3.64 14.52 -3.82
CA ASP A 41 3.06 14.33 -5.15
C ASP A 41 1.62 14.86 -5.23
N ARG A 42 1.41 15.79 -6.17
CA ARG A 42 0.11 16.41 -6.47
C ARG A 42 -0.87 15.41 -7.06
N HIS A 43 -0.39 14.41 -7.80
CA HIS A 43 -1.22 13.38 -8.41
C HIS A 43 -1.66 12.31 -7.41
N SER A 44 -1.05 12.29 -6.22
CA SER A 44 -1.35 11.34 -5.14
C SER A 44 -2.43 11.85 -4.18
N ALA A 45 -3.09 12.98 -4.44
CA ALA A 45 -4.13 13.53 -3.55
C ALA A 45 -5.31 12.56 -3.34
N ALA A 46 -5.91 12.06 -4.43
CA ALA A 46 -7.01 11.10 -4.35
C ALA A 46 -6.60 9.78 -3.68
N ALA A 47 -5.38 9.31 -3.95
CA ALA A 47 -4.84 8.12 -3.29
C ALA A 47 -4.68 8.34 -1.79
N ARG A 48 -4.19 9.51 -1.36
CA ARG A 48 -4.09 9.86 0.07
C ARG A 48 -5.44 9.91 0.77
N ASP A 49 -6.45 10.49 0.12
CA ASP A 49 -7.81 10.54 0.67
C ASP A 49 -8.43 9.14 0.78
N LEU A 50 -8.20 8.28 -0.22
CA LEU A 50 -8.63 6.89 -0.19
C LEU A 50 -7.93 6.11 0.92
N ILE A 51 -6.62 6.25 1.07
CA ILE A 51 -5.85 5.61 2.15
C ILE A 51 -6.31 6.09 3.52
N ARG A 52 -6.62 7.39 3.68
CA ARG A 52 -7.20 7.91 4.93
C ARG A 52 -8.58 7.33 5.20
N THR A 53 -9.41 7.15 4.17
CA THR A 53 -10.75 6.57 4.30
C THR A 53 -10.69 5.08 4.69
N LEU A 54 -9.81 4.33 4.04
CA LEU A 54 -9.62 2.89 4.29
C LEU A 54 -8.84 2.61 5.58
N GLY A 55 -7.85 3.43 5.90
CA GLY A 55 -6.99 3.27 7.05
C GLY A 55 -7.52 3.93 8.34
N GLY A 56 -8.46 4.88 8.24
CA GLY A 56 -8.84 5.76 9.34
C GLY A 56 -7.72 6.74 9.72
N ASP A 57 -7.94 7.53 10.76
CA ASP A 57 -7.01 8.60 11.19
C ASP A 57 -5.61 8.09 11.57
N LYS A 58 -5.51 6.83 12.00
CA LYS A 58 -4.26 6.16 12.37
C LYS A 58 -3.69 5.26 11.27
N GLY A 59 -4.38 5.15 10.14
CA GLY A 59 -3.95 4.33 9.02
C GLY A 59 -2.73 4.91 8.34
N LYS A 60 -1.82 4.05 7.89
CA LYS A 60 -0.61 4.48 7.19
C LYS A 60 -0.21 3.51 6.11
N LEU A 61 0.48 4.01 5.09
CA LEU A 61 1.17 3.16 4.13
C LEU A 61 2.52 2.73 4.70
N ARG A 62 2.86 1.47 4.50
CA ARG A 62 4.16 0.88 4.74
C ARG A 62 4.66 0.32 3.41
N TYR A 63 5.96 0.46 3.18
CA TYR A 63 6.60 0.01 1.94
C TYR A 63 7.41 -1.25 2.24
N GLN A 64 7.06 -2.37 1.61
CA GLN A 64 7.81 -3.62 1.70
C GLN A 64 8.81 -3.66 0.55
N ILE A 65 10.09 -3.48 0.87
CA ILE A 65 11.16 -3.40 -0.14
C ILE A 65 11.67 -4.81 -0.39
N HIS A 66 11.66 -5.22 -1.66
CA HIS A 66 12.04 -6.57 -2.08
C HIS A 66 13.42 -6.60 -2.73
N GLN A 67 13.76 -5.56 -3.49
CA GLN A 67 15.00 -5.50 -4.24
C GLN A 67 15.50 -4.06 -4.35
N VAL A 68 16.83 -3.89 -4.26
CA VAL A 68 17.50 -2.62 -4.50
C VAL A 68 18.66 -2.86 -5.45
N ILE A 69 18.66 -2.19 -6.60
CA ILE A 69 19.64 -2.37 -7.67
C ILE A 69 20.38 -1.05 -7.88
N TYR A 70 21.70 -1.04 -7.70
CA TYR A 70 22.49 0.15 -8.01
C TYR A 70 22.67 0.32 -9.53
N ARG A 71 22.35 1.52 -10.04
CA ARG A 71 22.53 1.90 -11.45
C ARG A 71 23.01 3.34 -11.56
N GLN A 72 24.22 3.53 -12.10
CA GLN A 72 24.74 4.84 -12.54
C GLN A 72 24.58 5.98 -11.51
N GLY A 73 24.81 5.72 -10.22
CA GLY A 73 24.72 6.75 -9.17
C GLY A 73 23.37 6.84 -8.45
N ALA A 74 22.38 6.05 -8.85
CA ALA A 74 21.09 5.92 -8.17
C ALA A 74 20.78 4.45 -7.85
N TYR A 75 19.70 4.21 -7.11
CA TYR A 75 19.24 2.87 -6.75
C TYR A 75 17.81 2.65 -7.26
N GLU A 76 17.58 1.61 -8.05
CA GLU A 76 16.23 1.16 -8.39
C GLU A 76 15.71 0.28 -7.26
N ALA A 77 14.67 0.72 -6.56
CA ALA A 77 13.98 -0.04 -5.52
C ALA A 77 12.70 -0.66 -6.08
N ARG A 78 12.52 -1.96 -5.84
CA ARG A 78 11.27 -2.69 -6.09
C ARG A 78 10.57 -2.95 -4.76
N TYR A 79 9.30 -2.62 -4.67
CA TYR A 79 8.56 -2.65 -3.43
C TYR A 79 7.06 -2.86 -3.63
N ASP A 80 6.38 -3.24 -2.55
CA ASP A 80 4.92 -3.25 -2.47
C ASP A 80 4.43 -2.16 -1.50
N ALA A 81 3.22 -1.65 -1.74
CA ALA A 81 2.56 -0.73 -0.83
C ALA A 81 1.54 -1.50 0.02
N VAL A 82 1.69 -1.42 1.34
CA VAL A 82 0.87 -2.11 2.33
C VAL A 82 0.17 -1.08 3.19
N LEU A 83 -1.16 -1.11 3.21
CA LEU A 83 -1.96 -0.33 4.15
C LEU A 83 -1.96 -1.03 5.51
N VAL A 84 -1.41 -0.35 6.52
CA VAL A 84 -1.58 -0.72 7.91
C VAL A 84 -2.87 -0.07 8.40
N MET A 85 -3.85 -0.89 8.74
CA MET A 85 -5.18 -0.46 9.14
C MET A 85 -5.11 0.26 10.49
N GLY A 86 -5.68 1.47 10.60
CA GLY A 86 -5.81 2.21 11.85
C GLY A 86 -7.14 1.94 12.58
N GLN A 87 -8.07 1.24 11.92
CA GLN A 87 -9.41 0.91 12.42
C GLN A 87 -9.85 -0.46 11.86
N PRO A 88 -10.91 -1.08 12.43
CA PRO A 88 -11.47 -2.33 11.89
C PRO A 88 -11.97 -2.16 10.46
N GLY A 89 -11.75 -3.16 9.62
CA GLY A 89 -12.06 -3.09 8.20
C GLY A 89 -13.56 -2.97 7.89
N VAL A 90 -14.44 -3.43 8.77
CA VAL A 90 -15.89 -3.14 8.70
C VAL A 90 -16.16 -1.63 8.71
N GLN A 91 -15.47 -0.88 9.59
CA GLN A 91 -15.60 0.58 9.67
C GLN A 91 -15.03 1.26 8.41
N SER A 92 -13.91 0.75 7.90
CA SER A 92 -13.29 1.22 6.66
C SER A 92 -14.19 1.01 5.44
N LEU A 93 -14.78 -0.17 5.30
CA LEU A 93 -15.74 -0.46 4.22
C LEU A 93 -16.99 0.38 4.36
N GLN A 94 -17.50 0.58 5.57
CA GLN A 94 -18.67 1.42 5.81
C GLN A 94 -18.39 2.87 5.38
N ALA A 95 -17.24 3.43 5.75
CA ALA A 95 -16.84 4.79 5.36
C ALA A 95 -16.66 4.91 3.83
N LEU A 96 -16.02 3.93 3.20
CA LEU A 96 -15.83 3.91 1.76
C LEU A 96 -17.17 3.80 1.02
N TYR A 97 -18.05 2.88 1.42
CA TYR A 97 -19.36 2.72 0.78
C TYR A 97 -20.25 3.93 0.99
N ALA A 98 -20.21 4.57 2.17
CA ALA A 98 -20.90 5.83 2.40
C ALA A 98 -20.46 6.92 1.39
N SER A 99 -19.17 6.98 1.04
CA SER A 99 -18.65 7.94 0.05
C SER A 99 -19.12 7.65 -1.39
N MET A 100 -19.43 6.39 -1.70
CA MET A 100 -19.95 5.98 -3.02
C MET A 100 -21.46 6.25 -3.17
N ILE A 101 -22.18 6.45 -2.06
CA ILE A 101 -23.62 6.71 -2.07
C ILE A 101 -23.86 8.23 -2.06
N PRO A 102 -24.63 8.78 -3.03
CA PRO A 102 -25.02 10.18 -3.04
C PRO A 102 -25.66 10.58 -1.71
N GLU A 103 -25.30 11.75 -1.19
CA GLU A 103 -25.75 12.21 0.14
C GLU A 103 -27.28 12.24 0.28
N ALA A 104 -27.98 12.64 -0.79
CA ALA A 104 -29.44 12.67 -0.85
C ALA A 104 -30.08 11.27 -0.71
N GLU A 105 -29.39 10.21 -1.14
CA GLU A 105 -29.87 8.83 -0.98
C GLU A 105 -29.44 8.25 0.36
N ARG A 106 -28.22 8.58 0.82
CA ARG A 106 -27.68 8.09 2.09
C ARG A 106 -28.54 8.49 3.29
N THR A 107 -29.06 9.70 3.30
CA THR A 107 -29.93 10.22 4.38
C THR A 107 -31.31 9.56 4.42
N LYS A 108 -31.74 8.92 3.33
CA LYS A 108 -32.99 8.15 3.26
C LYS A 108 -32.83 6.72 3.75
N LEU A 109 -31.59 6.24 3.91
CA LEU A 109 -31.33 4.88 4.36
C LEU A 109 -31.64 4.75 5.85
N PRO A 110 -32.29 3.65 6.26
CA PRO A 110 -32.84 3.50 7.61
C PRO A 110 -31.75 3.45 8.69
N GLN A 111 -30.54 2.99 8.35
CA GLN A 111 -29.40 2.89 9.25
C GLN A 111 -28.08 3.06 8.47
N ALA A 112 -27.11 3.72 9.10
CA ALA A 112 -25.76 3.90 8.57
C ALA A 112 -24.88 2.68 8.89
N THR A 113 -25.25 1.50 8.41
CA THR A 113 -24.48 0.25 8.60
C THR A 113 -23.88 -0.24 7.30
N LEU A 114 -22.83 -1.06 7.41
CA LEU A 114 -22.15 -1.65 6.26
C LEU A 114 -23.12 -2.46 5.38
N GLU A 115 -23.96 -3.30 5.99
CA GLU A 115 -24.89 -4.19 5.28
C GLU A 115 -25.93 -3.40 4.49
N VAL A 116 -26.41 -2.27 5.04
CA VAL A 116 -27.39 -1.40 4.37
C VAL A 116 -26.75 -0.73 3.15
N TYR A 117 -25.54 -0.20 3.30
CA TYR A 117 -24.82 0.41 2.19
C TYR A 117 -24.44 -0.60 1.11
N GLU A 118 -23.97 -1.80 1.49
CA GLU A 118 -23.65 -2.87 0.55
C GLU A 118 -24.89 -3.32 -0.23
N THR A 119 -26.03 -3.46 0.45
CA THR A 119 -27.31 -3.82 -0.19
C THR A 119 -27.76 -2.76 -1.19
N TRP A 120 -27.68 -1.48 -0.82
CA TRP A 120 -28.02 -0.38 -1.74
C TRP A 120 -27.12 -0.37 -2.97
N LEU A 121 -25.81 -0.52 -2.79
CA LEU A 121 -24.86 -0.54 -3.91
C LEU A 121 -25.08 -1.75 -4.84
N LYS A 122 -25.43 -2.92 -4.29
CA LYS A 122 -25.84 -4.09 -5.10
C LYS A 122 -27.13 -3.84 -5.89
N GLN A 123 -28.12 -3.15 -5.30
CA GLN A 123 -29.35 -2.77 -6.01
C GLN A 123 -29.08 -1.76 -7.13
N GLN A 124 -28.14 -0.83 -6.93
CA GLN A 124 -27.69 0.07 -7.99
C GLN A 124 -27.01 -0.70 -9.12
N ALA A 125 -26.13 -1.66 -8.81
CA ALA A 125 -25.53 -2.51 -9.83
C ALA A 125 -26.59 -3.27 -10.64
N ALA A 126 -27.60 -3.85 -9.97
CA ALA A 126 -28.71 -4.52 -10.66
C ALA A 126 -29.53 -3.58 -11.54
N SER A 127 -29.71 -2.33 -11.12
CA SER A 127 -30.41 -1.30 -11.91
C SER A 127 -29.59 -0.88 -13.14
N LEU A 128 -28.27 -0.73 -12.97
CA LEU A 128 -27.33 -0.45 -14.05
C LEU A 128 -27.25 -1.57 -15.09
N GLN A 129 -27.60 -2.80 -14.75
CA GLN A 129 -27.52 -3.92 -15.69
C GLN A 129 -28.39 -3.71 -16.95
N LYS A 130 -29.46 -2.92 -16.83
CA LYS A 130 -30.36 -2.57 -17.93
C LYS A 130 -29.82 -1.44 -18.83
N THR A 131 -28.96 -0.58 -18.30
CA THR A 131 -28.46 0.63 -19.00
C THR A 131 -26.99 0.52 -19.40
N SER A 132 -26.17 -0.16 -18.60
CA SER A 132 -24.75 -0.42 -18.83
C SER A 132 -24.31 -1.66 -18.05
N ALA A 133 -24.36 -2.82 -18.72
CA ALA A 133 -23.86 -4.08 -18.17
C ALA A 133 -22.38 -4.02 -17.70
N PRO A 134 -21.45 -3.34 -18.42
CA PRO A 134 -20.07 -3.22 -17.95
C PRO A 134 -19.93 -2.48 -16.62
N GLN A 135 -20.70 -1.39 -16.41
CA GLN A 135 -20.66 -0.62 -15.16
C GLN A 135 -21.27 -1.39 -13.99
N ALA A 136 -22.38 -2.10 -14.23
CA ALA A 136 -22.97 -3.00 -13.25
C ALA A 136 -21.96 -4.05 -12.77
N GLN A 137 -21.28 -4.71 -13.70
CA GLN A 137 -20.29 -5.72 -13.38
C GLN A 137 -19.09 -5.14 -12.63
N ALA A 138 -18.60 -3.97 -13.04
CA ALA A 138 -17.49 -3.29 -12.36
C ALA A 138 -17.84 -2.98 -10.89
N LEU A 139 -19.05 -2.46 -10.62
CA LEU A 139 -19.49 -2.18 -9.25
C LEU A 139 -19.58 -3.46 -8.41
N VAL A 140 -20.18 -4.54 -8.94
CA VAL A 140 -20.24 -5.82 -8.21
C VAL A 140 -18.84 -6.37 -7.91
N SER A 141 -17.95 -6.37 -8.89
CA SER A 141 -16.58 -6.84 -8.73
C SER A 141 -15.82 -6.01 -7.69
N THR A 142 -16.00 -4.69 -7.68
CA THR A 142 -15.41 -3.80 -6.67
C THR A 142 -15.91 -4.12 -5.26
N LEU A 143 -17.21 -4.32 -5.07
CA LEU A 143 -17.77 -4.68 -3.75
C LEU A 143 -17.24 -6.04 -3.24
N ASP A 144 -17.14 -7.02 -4.13
CA ASP A 144 -16.61 -8.35 -3.80
C ASP A 144 -15.12 -8.29 -3.43
N LEU A 145 -14.32 -7.59 -4.23
CA LEU A 145 -12.90 -7.38 -3.99
C LEU A 145 -12.65 -6.68 -2.64
N LEU A 146 -13.33 -5.57 -2.39
CA LEU A 146 -13.20 -4.82 -1.14
C LEU A 146 -13.67 -5.63 0.07
N GLY A 147 -14.78 -6.36 -0.08
CA GLY A 147 -15.25 -7.29 0.94
C GLY A 147 -14.20 -8.34 1.31
N LYS A 148 -13.57 -8.98 0.32
CA LYS A 148 -12.50 -9.97 0.54
C LYS A 148 -11.25 -9.38 1.18
N CYS A 149 -10.89 -8.15 0.79
CA CYS A 149 -9.68 -7.51 1.30
C CYS A 149 -9.81 -6.99 2.74
N TYR A 150 -10.97 -6.43 3.11
CA TYR A 150 -11.09 -5.63 4.32
C TYR A 150 -12.08 -6.16 5.36
N ARG A 151 -13.13 -6.90 5.00
CA ARG A 151 -14.26 -7.19 5.91
C ARG A 151 -13.82 -7.79 7.25
N ASP A 152 -12.88 -8.73 7.20
CA ASP A 152 -12.41 -9.48 8.37
C ASP A 152 -11.08 -8.94 8.94
N LYS A 153 -10.68 -7.71 8.57
CA LYS A 153 -9.44 -7.10 9.04
C LYS A 153 -9.66 -6.36 10.34
N GLU A 154 -8.80 -6.61 11.31
CA GLU A 154 -8.75 -5.86 12.56
C GLU A 154 -7.91 -4.58 12.43
N ALA A 155 -8.01 -3.69 13.42
CA ALA A 155 -7.08 -2.57 13.53
C ALA A 155 -5.65 -3.10 13.72
N GLY A 156 -4.68 -2.46 13.05
CA GLY A 156 -3.29 -2.90 12.98
C GLY A 156 -3.02 -3.97 11.91
N ALA A 157 -4.06 -4.56 11.31
CA ALA A 157 -3.88 -5.53 10.23
C ALA A 157 -3.24 -4.88 9.00
N GLU A 158 -2.55 -5.70 8.22
CA GLU A 158 -1.85 -5.26 7.01
C GLU A 158 -2.57 -5.77 5.77
N VAL A 159 -2.80 -4.87 4.82
CA VAL A 159 -3.47 -5.14 3.55
C VAL A 159 -2.59 -4.62 2.42
N THR A 160 -2.11 -5.51 1.56
CA THR A 160 -1.35 -5.10 0.37
C THR A 160 -2.28 -4.42 -0.63
N VAL A 161 -2.06 -3.14 -0.88
CA VAL A 161 -2.91 -2.34 -1.77
C VAL A 161 -2.37 -2.30 -3.20
N MET A 162 -1.06 -2.33 -3.35
CA MET A 162 -0.38 -2.39 -4.65
C MET A 162 0.86 -3.28 -4.56
N GLN A 163 1.11 -4.04 -5.62
CA GLN A 163 2.28 -4.91 -5.75
C GLN A 163 3.12 -4.55 -6.99
N GLY A 164 4.41 -4.86 -6.93
CA GLY A 164 5.32 -4.74 -8.06
C GLY A 164 5.67 -3.28 -8.41
N LEU A 165 5.64 -2.38 -7.43
CA LEU A 165 6.01 -0.98 -7.63
C LEU A 165 7.52 -0.82 -7.80
N GLY A 166 7.90 0.23 -8.54
CA GLY A 166 9.30 0.64 -8.72
C GLY A 166 9.52 2.09 -8.35
N ALA A 167 10.70 2.40 -7.84
CA ALA A 167 11.16 3.77 -7.66
C ALA A 167 12.66 3.89 -7.93
N LEU A 168 13.07 5.03 -8.48
CA LEU A 168 14.46 5.44 -8.54
C LEU A 168 14.76 6.24 -7.27
N ILE A 169 15.72 5.76 -6.49
CA ILE A 169 16.18 6.37 -5.25
C ILE A 169 17.52 7.04 -5.54
N SER A 170 17.50 8.36 -5.57
CA SER A 170 18.66 9.18 -5.89
C SER A 170 19.21 9.84 -4.63
N PRO A 171 20.54 9.80 -4.40
CA PRO A 171 21.14 10.56 -3.31
C PRO A 171 21.13 12.06 -3.62
N GLU A 172 20.65 12.85 -2.68
CA GLU A 172 20.69 14.31 -2.69
C GLU A 172 21.44 14.86 -1.47
N ARG A 173 21.76 16.16 -1.50
CA ARG A 173 22.46 16.86 -0.40
C ARG A 173 21.76 16.72 0.96
N LYS A 174 20.43 16.57 0.97
CA LYS A 174 19.60 16.52 2.19
C LYS A 174 19.05 15.13 2.51
N GLY A 175 19.46 14.09 1.79
CA GLY A 175 18.96 12.73 2.00
C GLY A 175 18.69 12.01 0.68
N LEU A 176 17.80 11.02 0.72
CA LEU A 176 17.38 10.30 -0.48
C LEU A 176 16.09 10.92 -1.04
N VAL A 177 15.98 10.97 -2.35
CA VAL A 177 14.75 11.31 -3.06
C VAL A 177 14.28 10.09 -3.84
N ALA A 178 12.98 9.82 -3.78
CA ALA A 178 12.36 8.76 -4.55
C ALA A 178 11.57 9.34 -5.72
N GLU A 179 11.75 8.77 -6.90
CA GLU A 179 10.99 9.06 -8.10
C GLU A 179 10.26 7.80 -8.55
N LYS A 180 8.94 7.88 -8.78
CA LYS A 180 8.13 6.71 -9.15
C LYS A 180 8.55 6.21 -10.53
N LEU A 181 8.77 4.91 -10.66
CA LEU A 181 9.01 4.24 -11.94
C LEU A 181 7.73 3.55 -12.40
N ALA A 182 7.41 3.70 -13.69
CA ALA A 182 6.35 2.93 -14.32
C ALA A 182 6.90 1.55 -14.67
N LEU A 183 6.55 0.54 -13.87
CA LEU A 183 6.89 -0.86 -14.13
C LEU A 183 5.68 -1.60 -14.73
N PRO A 184 5.91 -2.50 -15.71
CA PRO A 184 4.83 -3.23 -16.37
C PRO A 184 4.08 -4.19 -15.44
N ASP A 185 4.75 -4.67 -14.37
CA ASP A 185 4.20 -5.66 -13.43
C ASP A 185 3.46 -5.02 -12.24
N THR A 186 3.19 -3.71 -12.29
CA THR A 186 2.48 -3.01 -11.21
C THR A 186 1.01 -3.43 -11.20
N THR A 187 0.54 -3.96 -10.08
CA THR A 187 -0.83 -4.44 -9.92
C THR A 187 -1.51 -3.82 -8.70
N ALA A 188 -2.75 -3.36 -8.86
CA ALA A 188 -3.61 -2.95 -7.76
C ALA A 188 -4.38 -4.17 -7.24
N HIS A 189 -4.41 -4.38 -5.92
CA HIS A 189 -5.07 -5.54 -5.32
C HIS A 189 -6.30 -5.16 -4.52
N CYS A 190 -6.15 -4.33 -3.49
CA CYS A 190 -7.21 -4.02 -2.55
C CYS A 190 -7.65 -2.56 -2.66
N LEU A 191 -7.79 -2.08 -3.89
CA LEU A 191 -8.25 -0.72 -4.19
C LEU A 191 -9.48 -0.79 -5.11
N PRO A 192 -10.43 0.15 -4.99
CA PRO A 192 -11.50 0.29 -5.96
C PRO A 192 -10.93 0.61 -7.34
N ALA A 193 -11.49 -0.04 -8.37
CA ALA A 193 -11.14 0.14 -9.77
C ALA A 193 -11.78 1.40 -10.40
#